data_AF-A0A1J5D443-F1
#
_entry.id   AF-A0A1J5D443-F1
#
_cell.length_a   1.000
_cell.length_b   1.000
_cell.length_c   1.000
_cell.angle_alpha   90.00
_cell.angle_beta   90.00
_cell.angle_gamma   90.00
#
_symmetry.space_group_name_H-M   'P 1'
#
loop_
_entity.id
_entity.type
_entity.pdbx_description
1 polymer ?
#
loop_
_entity_poly.entity_id
_entity_poly.type
_entity_poly.pdbx_seq_one_letter_code
_entity_poly.pdbx_strand_id
1 'polypeptide(L)'
;MTFRDYARRIGEIVDTLVVASGKPAPWVLEEMRASTFDIIRFQSTGPSVGQGRVPVELGARLFSYTRDLLLAAACSAHDPRPVYRTRKPSEAMEFIHRVKLAAPEEGSFIVTVHAPVPPGLRSDLFEELEEVPFERRSTLMLASAAMAARQAAEEAGLGGGVQPFLDGAARGISANLCDALAGFVDGDATTGLDVQFSWASSRPVPEGTPTAVHVGADLSPILREGARLLRASGSTPDFELEGAVVRLDSDSAEAGGVAVIAGQIDGQPRKVRVQMDATDYASAIRAHEQGQLLRCEGELVRQGRRFQIERVRHVTMVVDDD
;
A
#
# COMPACT_ATOMS: atom_id res chain seq x y z
N MET A 1 4.76 25.68 22.79
CA MET A 1 5.79 25.90 23.84
C MET A 1 7.15 25.85 23.19
N THR A 2 7.90 26.94 23.19
CA THR A 2 9.30 26.99 22.72
C THR A 2 10.22 26.80 23.92
N PHE A 3 10.91 25.67 24.00
CA PHE A 3 11.87 25.40 25.07
C PHE A 3 13.12 26.27 24.86
N ARG A 4 13.31 27.28 25.73
CA ARG A 4 14.36 28.32 25.59
C ARG A 4 15.79 27.78 25.50
N ASP A 5 16.06 26.58 25.99
CA ASP A 5 17.39 25.98 26.03
C ASP A 5 17.57 24.83 25.03
N TYR A 6 16.55 24.46 24.25
CA TYR A 6 16.60 23.32 23.33
C TYR A 6 17.79 23.38 22.37
N ALA A 7 17.97 24.50 21.67
CA ALA A 7 19.06 24.65 20.70
C ALA A 7 20.46 24.51 21.35
N ARG A 8 20.62 25.04 22.58
CA ARG A 8 21.86 24.91 23.34
C ARG A 8 22.11 23.45 23.75
N ARG A 9 21.08 22.75 24.26
CA ARG A 9 21.18 21.34 24.67
C ARG A 9 21.49 20.42 23.50
N ILE A 10 20.86 20.64 22.35
CA ILE A 10 21.17 19.89 21.14
C ILE A 10 22.61 20.15 20.68
N GLY A 11 23.08 21.41 20.72
CA GLY A 11 24.49 21.75 20.45
C GLY A 11 25.47 21.00 21.35
N GLU A 12 25.23 21.02 22.67
CA GLU A 12 26.05 20.30 23.66
C GLU A 12 26.10 18.78 23.38
N ILE A 13 24.97 18.19 22.99
CA ILE A 13 24.89 16.75 22.64
C ILE A 13 25.71 16.46 21.38
N VAL A 14 25.56 17.28 20.34
CA VAL A 14 26.30 17.11 19.07
C VAL A 14 27.80 17.24 19.32
N ASP A 15 28.25 18.25 20.06
CA ASP A 15 29.68 18.43 20.39
C ASP A 15 30.23 17.23 21.16
N THR A 16 29.47 16.72 22.13
CA THR A 16 29.85 15.52 22.89
C THR A 16 29.99 14.30 21.98
N LEU A 17 29.04 14.10 21.06
CA LEU A 17 29.07 12.99 20.10
C LEU A 17 30.21 13.14 19.09
N VAL A 18 30.56 14.36 18.66
CA VAL A 18 31.73 14.63 17.80
C VAL A 18 33.02 14.19 18.49
N VAL A 19 33.20 14.56 19.76
CA VAL A 19 34.38 14.16 20.55
C VAL A 19 34.41 12.64 20.75
N ALA A 20 33.28 12.02 21.11
CA ALA A 20 33.21 10.59 21.39
C ALA A 20 33.41 9.72 20.13
N SER A 21 32.85 10.15 18.99
CA SER A 21 32.92 9.40 17.72
C SER A 21 34.19 9.68 16.91
N GLY A 22 34.85 10.81 17.16
CA GLY A 22 35.96 11.31 16.33
C GLY A 22 35.53 11.73 14.92
N LYS A 23 34.23 11.97 14.71
CA LYS A 23 33.64 12.31 13.40
C LYS A 23 33.20 13.77 13.36
N PRO A 24 33.22 14.42 12.18
CA PRO A 24 32.82 15.83 12.06
C PRO A 24 31.31 16.01 12.32
N ALA A 25 30.91 17.19 12.82
CA ALA A 25 29.52 17.48 13.21
C ALA A 25 28.46 17.18 12.13
N PRO A 26 28.69 17.44 10.82
CA PRO A 26 27.73 17.04 9.78
C PRO A 26 27.49 15.53 9.71
N TRP A 27 28.53 14.71 9.93
CA TRP A 27 28.39 13.25 9.96
C TRP A 27 27.57 12.80 11.17
N VAL A 28 27.85 13.36 12.34
CA VAL A 28 27.10 13.07 13.58
C VAL A 28 25.63 13.46 13.44
N LEU A 29 25.34 14.61 12.86
CA LEU A 29 23.97 15.07 12.63
C LEU A 29 23.23 14.15 11.66
N GLU A 30 23.89 13.66 10.62
CA GLU A 30 23.31 12.73 9.67
C GLU A 30 23.05 11.36 10.30
N GLU A 31 23.98 10.84 11.09
CA GLU A 31 23.78 9.62 11.87
C GLU A 31 22.67 9.76 12.92
N MET A 32 22.58 10.91 13.59
CA MET A 32 21.48 11.18 14.52
C MET A 32 20.13 11.16 13.80
N ARG A 33 20.05 11.71 12.58
CA ARG A 33 18.84 11.62 11.75
C ARG A 33 18.56 10.19 11.30
N ALA A 34 19.58 9.49 10.79
CA ALA A 34 19.45 8.11 10.33
C ALA A 34 19.15 7.13 11.48
N SER A 35 19.49 7.47 12.73
CA SER A 35 19.33 6.55 13.86
C SER A 35 17.87 6.22 14.20
N THR A 36 16.92 7.09 13.87
CA THR A 36 15.51 6.97 14.28
C THR A 36 14.53 6.89 13.12
N PHE A 37 15.03 6.87 11.88
CA PHE A 37 14.21 6.79 10.68
C PHE A 37 14.74 5.73 9.73
N ASP A 38 13.85 4.89 9.23
CA ASP A 38 14.12 4.19 7.99
C ASP A 38 13.96 5.23 6.86
N ILE A 39 14.99 5.36 6.02
CA ILE A 39 15.04 6.29 4.91
C ILE A 39 14.87 5.50 3.62
N ILE A 40 13.88 5.87 2.81
CA ILE A 40 13.60 5.24 1.52
C ILE A 40 13.75 6.30 0.44
N ARG A 41 14.61 6.04 -0.55
CA ARG A 41 14.84 6.94 -1.68
C ARG A 41 14.29 6.31 -2.95
N PHE A 42 13.36 7.00 -3.60
CA PHE A 42 12.82 6.62 -4.90
C PHE A 42 13.44 7.54 -5.96
N GLN A 43 14.30 6.95 -6.79
CA GLN A 43 14.97 7.65 -7.88
C GLN A 43 14.49 7.10 -9.22
N SER A 44 13.74 7.91 -9.97
CA SER A 44 13.44 7.58 -11.35
C SER A 44 14.63 7.89 -12.25
N THR A 45 14.84 7.08 -13.27
CA THR A 45 15.79 7.34 -14.35
C THR A 45 15.03 7.54 -15.67
N GLY A 46 15.60 8.26 -16.63
CA GLY A 46 15.01 8.39 -17.97
C GLY A 46 15.26 9.76 -18.61
N PRO A 47 14.84 9.94 -19.88
CA PRO A 47 15.12 11.15 -20.65
C PRO A 47 14.46 12.41 -20.07
N SER A 48 13.34 12.26 -19.34
CA SER A 48 12.65 13.37 -18.68
C SER A 48 13.13 13.63 -17.24
N VAL A 49 14.13 12.87 -16.77
CA VAL A 49 14.72 13.02 -15.44
C VAL A 49 16.17 13.47 -15.60
N GLY A 50 16.42 14.77 -15.38
CA GLY A 50 17.74 15.34 -15.63
C GLY A 50 18.05 16.53 -14.72
N GLN A 51 19.29 16.57 -14.20
CA GLN A 51 19.81 17.68 -13.36
C GLN A 51 18.91 18.02 -12.15
N GLY A 52 18.28 17.01 -11.55
CA GLY A 52 17.40 17.19 -10.41
C GLY A 52 16.04 17.79 -10.72
N ARG A 53 15.61 17.75 -12.00
CA ARG A 53 14.34 18.30 -12.45
C ARG A 53 13.54 17.26 -13.21
N VAL A 54 12.22 17.39 -13.12
CA VAL A 54 11.23 16.61 -13.88
C VAL A 54 10.08 17.54 -14.30
N PRO A 55 9.33 17.21 -15.37
CA PRO A 55 8.06 17.87 -15.68
C PRO A 55 7.08 17.82 -14.50
N VAL A 56 6.25 18.86 -14.34
CA VAL A 56 5.33 19.00 -13.20
C VAL A 56 4.37 17.81 -13.11
N GLU A 57 3.84 17.36 -14.25
CA GLU A 57 2.92 16.23 -14.36
C GLU A 57 3.61 14.89 -14.04
N LEU A 58 4.91 14.78 -14.32
CA LEU A 58 5.70 13.62 -13.90
C LEU A 58 5.91 13.66 -12.38
N GLY A 59 6.34 14.80 -11.83
CA GLY A 59 6.53 14.98 -10.40
C GLY A 59 5.29 14.61 -9.58
N ALA A 60 4.11 15.14 -9.96
CA ALA A 60 2.85 14.83 -9.27
C ALA A 60 2.53 13.33 -9.27
N ARG A 61 2.78 12.64 -10.38
CA ARG A 61 2.60 11.17 -10.48
C ARG A 61 3.58 10.41 -9.60
N LEU A 62 4.87 10.78 -9.61
CA LEU A 62 5.90 10.13 -8.78
C LEU A 62 5.54 10.20 -7.29
N PHE A 63 5.10 11.36 -6.79
CA PHE A 63 4.65 11.47 -5.40
C PHE A 63 3.41 10.61 -5.11
N SER A 64 2.46 10.52 -6.04
CA SER A 64 1.28 9.65 -5.91
C SER A 64 1.69 8.18 -5.82
N TYR A 65 2.55 7.71 -6.73
CA TYR A 65 3.00 6.33 -6.72
C TYR A 65 3.86 6.00 -5.50
N THR A 66 4.68 6.93 -4.99
CA THR A 66 5.39 6.76 -3.71
C THR A 66 4.39 6.50 -2.58
N ARG A 67 3.33 7.31 -2.48
CA ARG A 67 2.28 7.14 -1.47
C ARG A 67 1.58 5.78 -1.62
N ASP A 68 1.28 5.37 -2.85
CA ASP A 68 0.59 4.11 -3.13
C ASP A 68 1.45 2.88 -2.80
N LEU A 69 2.76 2.93 -3.07
CA LEU A 69 3.72 1.88 -2.65
C LEU A 69 3.77 1.74 -1.14
N LEU A 70 3.94 2.85 -0.42
CA LEU A 70 3.98 2.86 1.05
C LEU A 70 2.68 2.30 1.63
N LEU A 71 1.53 2.68 1.07
CA LEU A 71 0.23 2.23 1.54
C LEU A 71 0.00 0.75 1.25
N ALA A 72 0.40 0.27 0.07
CA ALA A 72 0.31 -1.15 -0.29
C ALA A 72 1.18 -2.00 0.64
N ALA A 73 2.41 -1.57 0.93
CA ALA A 73 3.31 -2.24 1.86
C ALA A 73 2.77 -2.25 3.29
N ALA A 74 2.22 -1.14 3.78
CA ALA A 74 1.62 -1.07 5.10
C ALA A 74 0.38 -1.98 5.22
N CYS A 75 -0.46 -2.05 4.18
CA CYS A 75 -1.57 -3.01 4.15
C CYS A 75 -1.06 -4.45 4.22
N SER A 76 -0.03 -4.79 3.46
CA SER A 76 0.61 -6.12 3.50
C SER A 76 1.30 -6.42 4.83
N ALA A 77 1.84 -5.42 5.53
CA ALA A 77 2.42 -5.59 6.85
C ALA A 77 1.36 -5.85 7.94
N HIS A 78 0.14 -5.36 7.72
CA HIS A 78 -1.00 -5.64 8.60
C HIS A 78 -1.60 -7.03 8.31
N ASP A 79 -1.91 -7.31 7.03
CA ASP A 79 -2.45 -8.60 6.60
C ASP A 79 -2.14 -8.83 5.10
N PRO A 80 -1.19 -9.72 4.74
CA PRO A 80 -0.81 -9.96 3.35
C PRO A 80 -1.97 -10.52 2.50
N ARG A 81 -2.38 -9.78 1.46
CA ARG A 81 -3.44 -10.17 0.52
C ARG A 81 -3.07 -9.89 -0.94
N PRO A 82 -3.64 -10.63 -1.91
CA PRO A 82 -3.43 -10.37 -3.33
C PRO A 82 -3.88 -8.96 -3.78
N VAL A 83 -4.90 -8.37 -3.13
CA VAL A 83 -5.43 -7.06 -3.49
C VAL A 83 -6.07 -6.37 -2.28
N TYR A 84 -5.95 -5.06 -2.21
CA TYR A 84 -6.66 -4.21 -1.24
C TYR A 84 -7.58 -3.24 -1.99
N ARG A 85 -8.89 -3.55 -2.08
CA ARG A 85 -9.87 -2.69 -2.80
C ARG A 85 -10.57 -1.69 -1.89
N THR A 86 -10.87 -2.10 -0.67
CA THR A 86 -11.77 -1.43 0.26
C THR A 86 -11.04 -0.50 1.20
N ARG A 87 -11.76 0.01 2.20
CA ARG A 87 -11.23 0.77 3.33
C ARG A 87 -9.96 0.10 3.85
N LYS A 88 -8.87 0.86 3.85
CA LYS A 88 -7.56 0.38 4.28
C LYS A 88 -7.55 0.22 5.81
N PRO A 89 -6.77 -0.72 6.36
CA PRO A 89 -6.60 -0.84 7.81
C PRO A 89 -6.23 0.50 8.44
N SER A 90 -6.79 0.81 9.61
CA SER A 90 -6.51 2.06 10.32
C SER A 90 -5.01 2.20 10.61
N GLU A 91 -4.36 1.11 11.02
CA GLU A 91 -2.91 1.06 11.28
C GLU A 91 -2.08 1.44 10.04
N ALA A 92 -2.47 0.94 8.85
CA ALA A 92 -1.84 1.30 7.58
C ALA A 92 -2.05 2.78 7.22
N MET A 93 -3.24 3.32 7.52
CA MET A 93 -3.49 4.74 7.33
C MET A 93 -2.69 5.60 8.31
N GLU A 94 -2.62 5.23 9.58
CA GLU A 94 -1.81 5.92 10.60
C GLU A 94 -0.34 5.97 10.20
N PHE A 95 0.22 4.85 9.69
CA PHE A 95 1.56 4.83 9.11
C PHE A 95 1.75 5.92 8.05
N ILE A 96 0.83 6.04 7.09
CA ILE A 96 0.88 7.08 6.03
C ILE A 96 0.82 8.50 6.61
N HIS A 97 0.11 8.72 7.71
CA HIS A 97 0.10 10.04 8.37
C HIS A 97 1.43 10.36 9.08
N ARG A 98 2.16 9.32 9.54
CA ARG A 98 3.42 9.47 10.29
C ARG A 98 4.64 9.65 9.39
N VAL A 99 4.73 8.93 8.27
CA VAL A 99 5.85 9.08 7.33
C VAL A 99 5.92 10.50 6.75
N LYS A 100 7.12 10.98 6.46
CA LYS A 100 7.36 12.33 5.95
C LYS A 100 8.22 12.31 4.69
N LEU A 101 7.94 13.23 3.77
CA LEU A 101 8.83 13.51 2.65
C LEU A 101 9.94 14.46 3.12
N ALA A 102 11.18 14.16 2.77
CA ALA A 102 12.31 15.05 2.97
C ALA A 102 12.43 16.05 1.81
N ALA A 103 13.18 17.13 2.04
CA ALA A 103 13.50 18.08 0.97
C ALA A 103 14.30 17.35 -0.14
N PRO A 104 14.09 17.70 -1.43
CA PRO A 104 14.85 17.12 -2.52
C PRO A 104 16.36 17.31 -2.32
N GLU A 105 17.14 16.27 -2.61
CA GLU A 105 18.59 16.31 -2.56
C GLU A 105 19.16 17.09 -3.77
N GLU A 106 20.23 17.85 -3.55
CA GLU A 106 20.76 18.78 -4.56
C GLU A 106 21.22 18.01 -5.83
N GLY A 107 20.72 18.43 -7.00
CA GLY A 107 21.12 17.85 -8.29
C GLY A 107 20.43 16.55 -8.71
N SER A 108 19.49 16.01 -7.91
CA SER A 108 18.74 14.80 -8.24
C SER A 108 17.24 14.94 -7.91
N PHE A 109 16.36 14.33 -8.73
CA PHE A 109 14.92 14.32 -8.43
C PHE A 109 14.62 13.00 -7.73
N ILE A 110 14.89 12.99 -6.44
CA ILE A 110 14.69 11.83 -5.57
C ILE A 110 13.55 12.15 -4.62
N VAL A 111 12.56 11.26 -4.58
CA VAL A 111 11.52 11.32 -3.54
C VAL A 111 12.05 10.56 -2.34
N THR A 112 12.48 11.30 -1.31
CA THR A 112 13.02 10.71 -0.07
C THR A 112 11.94 10.68 1.01
N VAL A 113 11.69 9.50 1.57
CA VAL A 113 10.71 9.24 2.62
C VAL A 113 11.43 8.89 3.92
N HIS A 114 11.04 9.53 5.01
CA HIS A 114 11.46 9.22 6.37
C HIS A 114 10.32 8.52 7.10
N ALA A 115 10.52 7.25 7.45
CA ALA A 115 9.59 6.47 8.26
C ALA A 115 10.11 6.38 9.70
N PRO A 116 9.41 6.97 10.69
CA PRO A 116 9.90 7.00 12.05
C PRO A 116 9.92 5.59 12.65
N VAL A 117 11.06 5.18 13.17
CA VAL A 117 11.23 3.92 13.89
C VAL A 117 11.42 4.25 15.37
N PRO A 118 10.38 4.07 16.21
CA PRO A 118 10.50 4.26 17.65
C PRO A 118 11.67 3.43 18.19
N PRO A 119 12.57 4.02 18.99
CA PRO A 119 13.72 3.30 19.52
C PRO A 119 13.27 2.09 20.33
N GLY A 120 14.13 1.09 20.40
CA GLY A 120 13.91 -0.05 21.27
C GLY A 120 13.88 0.37 22.74
N LEU A 121 12.85 -0.01 23.49
CA LEU A 121 12.92 0.03 24.95
C LEU A 121 13.65 -1.24 25.38
N ARG A 122 14.98 -1.20 25.33
CA ARG A 122 15.82 -2.24 25.93
C ARG A 122 15.55 -2.28 27.42
N SER A 123 14.77 -3.27 27.85
CA SER A 123 14.64 -3.67 29.25
C SER A 123 15.42 -4.96 29.42
N ASP A 124 16.43 -4.95 30.28
CA ASP A 124 17.27 -6.11 30.61
C ASP A 124 16.47 -7.30 31.20
N LEU A 125 15.18 -7.09 31.48
CA LEU A 125 14.25 -8.08 32.04
C LEU A 125 13.40 -8.80 30.98
N PHE A 126 13.33 -8.31 29.73
CA PHE A 126 12.44 -8.84 28.68
C PHE A 126 13.05 -8.74 27.28
N GLU A 127 14.25 -9.31 27.06
CA GLU A 127 14.92 -9.33 25.74
C GLU A 127 14.10 -10.00 24.62
N GLU A 128 13.15 -10.88 24.96
CA GLU A 128 12.45 -11.74 23.99
C GLU A 128 11.08 -11.21 23.51
N LEU A 129 10.59 -10.08 24.05
CA LEU A 129 9.21 -9.60 23.80
C LEU A 129 9.11 -8.29 23.04
N GLU A 130 10.20 -7.75 22.51
CA GLU A 130 10.13 -6.46 21.84
C GLU A 130 9.48 -6.59 20.45
N GLU A 131 8.19 -6.26 20.38
CA GLU A 131 7.43 -6.21 19.13
C GLU A 131 8.08 -5.21 18.16
N VAL A 132 8.31 -5.66 16.92
CA VAL A 132 8.81 -4.78 15.85
C VAL A 132 7.74 -3.73 15.56
N PRO A 133 8.04 -2.42 15.68
CA PRO A 133 7.06 -1.37 15.43
C PRO A 133 6.46 -1.48 14.03
N PHE A 134 5.17 -1.14 13.89
CA PHE A 134 4.46 -1.28 12.63
C PHE A 134 5.12 -0.49 11.48
N GLU A 135 5.73 0.66 11.77
CA GLU A 135 6.49 1.43 10.79
C GLU A 135 7.65 0.61 10.23
N ARG A 136 8.42 -0.06 11.10
CA ARG A 136 9.52 -0.94 10.71
C ARG A 136 9.00 -2.18 9.97
N ARG A 137 7.88 -2.77 10.40
CA ARG A 137 7.24 -3.87 9.65
C ARG A 137 6.86 -3.41 8.24
N SER A 138 6.31 -2.22 8.10
CA SER A 138 5.85 -1.66 6.82
C SER A 138 6.99 -1.36 5.86
N THR A 139 8.10 -0.79 6.35
CA THR A 139 9.29 -0.52 5.52
C THR A 139 10.01 -1.81 5.11
N LEU A 140 10.15 -2.78 6.01
CA LEU A 140 10.68 -4.11 5.68
C LEU A 140 9.78 -4.84 4.67
N MET A 141 8.45 -4.73 4.84
CA MET A 141 7.48 -5.28 3.90
C MET A 141 7.61 -4.64 2.52
N LEU A 142 7.82 -3.31 2.44
CA LEU A 142 8.06 -2.64 1.17
C LEU A 142 9.31 -3.19 0.45
N ALA A 143 10.42 -3.33 1.17
CA ALA A 143 11.67 -3.84 0.60
C ALA A 143 11.50 -5.29 0.10
N SER A 144 10.89 -6.15 0.91
CA SER A 144 10.60 -7.54 0.57
C SER A 144 9.67 -7.65 -0.64
N ALA A 145 8.57 -6.90 -0.63
CA ALA A 145 7.54 -6.96 -1.65
C ALA A 145 8.02 -6.38 -2.99
N ALA A 146 8.78 -5.28 -2.97
CA ALA A 146 9.37 -4.71 -4.18
C ALA A 146 10.38 -5.67 -4.83
N MET A 147 11.26 -6.28 -4.01
CA MET A 147 12.20 -7.29 -4.50
C MET A 147 11.46 -8.52 -5.07
N ALA A 148 10.46 -9.02 -4.35
CA ALA A 148 9.67 -10.18 -4.77
C ALA A 148 8.87 -9.91 -6.05
N ALA A 149 8.27 -8.73 -6.20
CA ALA A 149 7.53 -8.34 -7.39
C ALA A 149 8.45 -8.19 -8.62
N ARG A 150 9.65 -7.63 -8.44
CA ARG A 150 10.67 -7.59 -9.50
C ARG A 150 11.06 -9.00 -9.96
N GLN A 151 11.38 -9.90 -9.02
CA GLN A 151 11.72 -11.28 -9.32
C GLN A 151 10.58 -12.02 -10.04
N ALA A 152 9.34 -11.86 -9.55
CA ALA A 152 8.17 -12.46 -10.17
C ALA A 152 7.95 -11.95 -11.61
N ALA A 153 8.20 -10.66 -11.88
CA ALA A 153 8.10 -10.09 -13.21
C ALA A 153 9.19 -10.64 -14.15
N GLU A 154 10.43 -10.74 -13.67
CA GLU A 154 11.54 -11.33 -14.44
C GLU A 154 11.27 -12.79 -14.79
N GLU A 155 10.84 -13.60 -13.82
CA GLU A 155 10.48 -15.01 -14.04
C GLU A 155 9.30 -15.17 -15.02
N ALA A 156 8.26 -14.33 -14.89
CA ALA A 156 7.13 -14.35 -15.80
C ALA A 156 7.52 -13.95 -17.23
N GLY A 157 8.43 -12.98 -17.38
CA GLY A 157 8.99 -12.55 -18.67
C GLY A 157 9.78 -13.65 -19.39
N LEU A 158 10.37 -14.58 -18.64
CA LEU A 158 11.06 -15.76 -19.16
C LEU A 158 10.13 -16.94 -19.46
N GLY A 159 8.80 -16.76 -19.34
CA GLY A 159 7.80 -17.79 -19.61
C GLY A 159 7.33 -18.57 -18.38
N GLY A 160 7.70 -18.15 -17.16
CA GLY A 160 7.30 -18.78 -15.89
C GLY A 160 5.80 -18.64 -15.52
N GLY A 161 5.02 -17.92 -16.33
CA GLY A 161 3.61 -17.67 -16.06
C GLY A 161 3.39 -16.78 -14.84
N VAL A 162 2.15 -16.74 -14.32
CA VAL A 162 1.77 -15.80 -13.25
C VAL A 162 1.96 -16.34 -11.84
N GLN A 163 2.22 -17.64 -11.68
CA GLN A 163 2.31 -18.29 -10.36
C GLN A 163 3.26 -17.56 -9.38
N PRO A 164 4.44 -17.03 -9.80
CA PRO A 164 5.33 -16.29 -8.92
C PRO A 164 4.69 -15.07 -8.22
N PHE A 165 3.74 -14.40 -8.87
CA PHE A 165 3.02 -13.26 -8.27
C PHE A 165 2.07 -13.74 -7.16
N LEU A 166 1.36 -14.84 -7.38
CA LEU A 166 0.42 -15.41 -6.40
C LEU A 166 1.17 -15.94 -5.18
N ASP A 167 2.26 -16.67 -5.40
CA ASP A 167 3.08 -17.25 -4.34
C ASP A 167 3.81 -16.17 -3.52
N GLY A 168 4.07 -15.01 -4.12
CA GLY A 168 4.69 -13.88 -3.44
C GLY A 168 3.76 -13.04 -2.56
N ALA A 169 2.47 -13.37 -2.45
CA ALA A 169 1.52 -12.61 -1.63
C ALA A 169 1.96 -12.53 -0.15
N ALA A 170 2.50 -13.63 0.41
CA ALA A 170 3.03 -13.67 1.77
C ALA A 170 4.28 -12.77 1.97
N ARG A 171 5.01 -12.48 0.89
CA ARG A 171 6.12 -11.50 0.87
C ARG A 171 5.64 -10.07 0.59
N GLY A 172 4.33 -9.85 0.53
CA GLY A 172 3.69 -8.55 0.37
C GLY A 172 3.36 -8.15 -1.06
N ILE A 173 3.56 -9.04 -2.06
CA ILE A 173 3.11 -8.77 -3.42
C ILE A 173 1.58 -8.59 -3.39
N SER A 174 1.12 -7.45 -3.89
CA SER A 174 -0.29 -7.16 -4.09
C SER A 174 -0.49 -6.44 -5.41
N ALA A 175 -1.71 -6.48 -5.94
CA ALA A 175 -2.05 -5.74 -7.15
C ALA A 175 -1.74 -4.24 -7.02
N ASN A 176 -2.00 -3.67 -5.83
CA ASN A 176 -1.74 -2.27 -5.53
C ASN A 176 -0.24 -1.93 -5.62
N LEU A 177 0.63 -2.80 -5.09
CA LEU A 177 2.08 -2.63 -5.19
C LEU A 177 2.56 -2.75 -6.65
N CYS A 178 2.12 -3.78 -7.37
CA CYS A 178 2.50 -4.01 -8.76
C CYS A 178 2.10 -2.84 -9.67
N ASP A 179 0.90 -2.28 -9.51
CA ASP A 179 0.48 -1.11 -10.29
C ASP A 179 1.27 0.14 -9.95
N ALA A 180 1.61 0.35 -8.68
CA ALA A 180 2.42 1.50 -8.29
C ALA A 180 3.85 1.37 -8.86
N LEU A 181 4.47 0.19 -8.79
CA LEU A 181 5.78 -0.07 -9.42
C LEU A 181 5.71 0.14 -10.94
N ALA A 182 4.71 -0.42 -11.62
CA ALA A 182 4.50 -0.21 -13.05
C ALA A 182 4.31 1.27 -13.39
N GLY A 183 3.53 2.00 -12.57
CA GLY A 183 3.28 3.43 -12.76
C GLY A 183 4.54 4.30 -12.73
N PHE A 184 5.54 3.94 -11.93
CA PHE A 184 6.83 4.65 -11.88
C PHE A 184 7.63 4.57 -13.17
N VAL A 185 7.48 3.46 -13.91
CA VAL A 185 8.32 3.14 -15.07
C VAL A 185 7.50 3.12 -16.37
N ASP A 186 6.29 3.66 -16.33
CA ASP A 186 5.35 3.64 -17.44
C ASP A 186 5.50 4.84 -18.38
N GLY A 187 5.42 4.54 -19.68
CA GLY A 187 5.55 5.52 -20.75
C GLY A 187 6.99 5.93 -21.04
N ASP A 188 7.16 6.97 -21.86
CA ASP A 188 8.48 7.31 -22.43
C ASP A 188 9.33 8.24 -21.55
N ALA A 189 8.77 8.73 -20.46
CA ALA A 189 9.43 9.74 -19.61
C ALA A 189 10.51 9.13 -18.70
N THR A 190 10.33 7.87 -18.31
CA THR A 190 11.14 7.14 -17.34
C THR A 190 11.58 5.80 -17.90
N THR A 191 12.81 5.39 -17.65
CA THR A 191 13.40 4.11 -18.07
C THR A 191 13.54 3.12 -16.91
N GLY A 192 13.43 3.59 -15.67
CA GLY A 192 13.51 2.73 -14.50
C GLY A 192 13.29 3.47 -13.19
N LEU A 193 13.21 2.69 -12.12
CA LEU A 193 13.08 3.12 -10.74
C LEU A 193 14.13 2.41 -9.89
N ASP A 194 14.98 3.17 -9.23
CA ASP A 194 15.86 2.71 -8.16
C ASP A 194 15.24 3.06 -6.82
N VAL A 195 15.00 2.03 -6.00
CA VAL A 195 14.54 2.17 -4.61
C VAL A 195 15.69 1.79 -3.69
N GLN A 196 16.14 2.72 -2.86
CA GLN A 196 17.20 2.48 -1.88
C GLN A 196 16.64 2.58 -0.46
N PHE A 197 17.09 1.68 0.41
CA PHE A 197 16.68 1.59 1.80
C PHE A 197 17.89 1.81 2.72
N SER A 198 17.79 2.77 3.63
CA SER A 198 18.72 2.95 4.75
C SER A 198 17.95 2.71 6.04
N TRP A 199 18.34 1.67 6.78
CA TRP A 199 17.62 1.21 7.95
C TRP A 199 18.07 1.95 9.21
N ALA A 200 17.11 2.35 10.05
CA ALA A 200 17.42 3.04 11.29
C ALA A 200 18.26 2.17 12.22
N SER A 201 19.39 2.70 12.68
CA SER A 201 20.32 1.98 13.56
C SER A 201 19.79 1.74 14.98
N SER A 202 18.68 2.39 15.37
CA SER A 202 18.01 2.17 16.67
C SER A 202 17.48 0.75 16.85
N ARG A 203 17.28 -0.02 15.76
CA ARG A 203 16.80 -1.40 15.78
C ARG A 203 17.47 -2.23 14.67
N PRO A 204 17.92 -3.47 14.93
CA PRO A 204 18.46 -4.33 13.90
C PRO A 204 17.40 -4.70 12.85
N VAL A 205 17.86 -5.11 11.67
CA VAL A 205 17.02 -5.69 10.62
C VAL A 205 17.46 -7.14 10.37
N PRO A 206 16.55 -8.03 9.93
CA PRO A 206 16.92 -9.41 9.58
C PRO A 206 18.04 -9.47 8.55
N GLU A 207 18.88 -10.51 8.62
CA GLU A 207 19.91 -10.76 7.62
C GLU A 207 19.28 -10.96 6.23
N GLY A 208 19.93 -10.45 5.19
CA GLY A 208 19.44 -10.54 3.81
C GLY A 208 18.31 -9.56 3.49
N THR A 209 17.94 -8.66 4.40
CA THR A 209 16.99 -7.57 4.11
C THR A 209 17.50 -6.75 2.92
N PRO A 210 16.70 -6.55 1.85
CA PRO A 210 17.13 -5.78 0.70
C PRO A 210 17.51 -4.33 1.06
N THR A 211 18.62 -3.84 0.52
CA THR A 211 19.04 -2.44 0.65
C THR A 211 18.79 -1.63 -0.61
N ALA A 212 18.56 -2.31 -1.74
CA ALA A 212 18.22 -1.68 -3.01
C ALA A 212 17.36 -2.61 -3.89
N VAL A 213 16.50 -2.02 -4.72
CA VAL A 213 15.72 -2.69 -5.76
C VAL A 213 15.71 -1.81 -7.00
N HIS A 214 16.03 -2.39 -8.17
CA HIS A 214 15.89 -1.72 -9.47
C HIS A 214 14.72 -2.31 -10.24
N VAL A 215 13.85 -1.47 -10.78
CA VAL A 215 12.73 -1.88 -11.66
C VAL A 215 12.91 -1.17 -13.00
N GLY A 216 13.10 -1.93 -14.08
CA GLY A 216 13.18 -1.41 -15.44
C GLY A 216 11.81 -1.21 -16.08
N ALA A 217 11.73 -0.29 -17.06
CA ALA A 217 10.50 -0.03 -17.81
C ALA A 217 9.99 -1.24 -18.61
N ASP A 218 10.87 -2.16 -18.99
CA ASP A 218 10.55 -3.43 -19.65
C ASP A 218 9.68 -4.34 -18.79
N LEU A 219 9.76 -4.22 -17.46
CA LEU A 219 8.93 -5.01 -16.53
C LEU A 219 7.51 -4.46 -16.39
N SER A 220 7.22 -3.23 -16.85
CA SER A 220 5.92 -2.60 -16.63
C SER A 220 4.73 -3.42 -17.14
N PRO A 221 4.72 -3.90 -18.40
CA PRO A 221 3.59 -4.67 -18.91
C PRO A 221 3.33 -5.95 -18.10
N ILE A 222 4.41 -6.57 -17.61
CA ILE A 222 4.36 -7.80 -16.81
C ILE A 222 3.81 -7.51 -15.42
N LEU A 223 4.27 -6.43 -14.78
CA LEU A 223 3.74 -5.98 -13.49
C LEU A 223 2.26 -5.63 -13.57
N ARG A 224 1.81 -4.96 -14.64
CA ARG A 224 0.38 -4.67 -14.87
C ARG A 224 -0.45 -5.93 -15.04
N GLU A 225 0.07 -6.91 -15.78
CA GLU A 225 -0.63 -8.18 -15.94
C GLU A 225 -0.67 -8.98 -14.63
N GLY A 226 0.41 -9.00 -13.87
CA GLY A 226 0.46 -9.54 -12.51
C GLY A 226 -0.59 -8.88 -11.60
N ALA A 227 -0.70 -7.55 -11.63
CA ALA A 227 -1.70 -6.81 -10.89
C ALA A 227 -3.14 -7.16 -11.31
N ARG A 228 -3.39 -7.32 -12.61
CA ARG A 228 -4.69 -7.74 -13.14
C ARG A 228 -5.08 -9.14 -12.65
N LEU A 229 -4.11 -10.05 -12.56
CA LEU A 229 -4.33 -11.43 -12.15
C LEU A 229 -4.52 -11.55 -10.63
N LEU A 230 -3.71 -10.85 -9.83
CA LEU A 230 -3.88 -10.74 -8.39
C LEU A 230 -5.26 -10.18 -8.00
N ARG A 231 -5.77 -9.20 -8.74
CA ARG A 231 -7.15 -8.73 -8.60
C ARG A 231 -8.17 -9.82 -8.91
N ALA A 232 -7.91 -10.66 -9.91
CA ALA A 232 -8.85 -11.69 -10.32
C ALA A 232 -8.91 -12.86 -9.33
N SER A 233 -7.82 -13.13 -8.60
CA SER A 233 -7.72 -14.23 -7.63
C SER A 233 -8.10 -13.84 -6.20
N GLY A 234 -7.90 -12.59 -5.79
CA GLY A 234 -8.16 -12.16 -4.41
C GLY A 234 -9.64 -11.97 -4.09
N SER A 235 -10.10 -12.55 -2.98
CA SER A 235 -11.33 -12.08 -2.32
C SER A 235 -11.08 -10.74 -1.62
N THR A 236 -12.14 -9.99 -1.36
CA THR A 236 -12.05 -8.72 -0.63
C THR A 236 -13.08 -8.73 0.48
N PRO A 237 -12.68 -8.98 1.74
CA PRO A 237 -13.59 -8.89 2.86
C PRO A 237 -13.96 -7.42 3.13
N ASP A 238 -15.06 -7.22 3.84
CA ASP A 238 -15.58 -5.90 4.21
C ASP A 238 -15.76 -4.98 2.97
N PHE A 239 -16.16 -5.57 1.85
CA PHE A 239 -16.50 -4.86 0.63
C PHE A 239 -17.87 -4.22 0.73
N GLU A 240 -17.85 -2.90 0.85
CA GLU A 240 -19.03 -2.05 0.75
C GLU A 240 -19.43 -1.89 -0.71
N LEU A 241 -20.61 -2.37 -1.04
CA LEU A 241 -21.25 -2.21 -2.34
C LEU A 241 -22.45 -1.29 -2.18
N GLU A 242 -22.44 -0.22 -2.96
CA GLU A 242 -23.58 0.66 -3.15
C GLU A 242 -24.00 0.65 -4.61
N GLY A 243 -25.31 0.54 -4.85
CA GLY A 243 -25.84 0.60 -6.21
C GLY A 243 -27.33 0.30 -6.31
N ALA A 244 -27.84 0.42 -7.53
CA ALA A 244 -29.24 0.14 -7.82
C ALA A 244 -29.48 -1.38 -7.92
N VAL A 245 -30.56 -1.86 -7.31
CA VAL A 245 -31.03 -3.23 -7.51
C VAL A 245 -31.62 -3.33 -8.92
N VAL A 246 -31.04 -4.16 -9.79
CA VAL A 246 -31.45 -4.30 -11.20
C VAL A 246 -32.11 -5.65 -11.52
N ARG A 247 -32.03 -6.61 -10.61
CA ARG A 247 -32.71 -7.91 -10.73
C ARG A 247 -32.87 -8.56 -9.36
N LEU A 248 -33.99 -9.23 -9.16
CA LEU A 248 -34.33 -10.02 -7.98
C LEU A 248 -34.64 -11.45 -8.45
N ASP A 249 -34.13 -12.46 -7.74
CA ASP A 249 -34.20 -13.86 -8.12
C ASP A 249 -34.41 -14.71 -6.86
N SER A 250 -35.61 -15.27 -6.69
CA SER A 250 -36.00 -16.07 -5.52
C SER A 250 -37.19 -16.97 -5.86
N ASP A 251 -37.18 -18.19 -5.33
CA ASP A 251 -38.31 -19.13 -5.40
C ASP A 251 -39.42 -18.76 -4.39
N SER A 252 -39.05 -18.11 -3.27
CA SER A 252 -39.97 -17.59 -2.26
C SER A 252 -39.30 -16.46 -1.49
N ALA A 253 -39.91 -15.27 -1.48
CA ALA A 253 -39.35 -14.10 -0.78
C ALA A 253 -39.13 -14.33 0.72
N GLU A 254 -39.94 -15.20 1.34
CA GLU A 254 -39.83 -15.55 2.78
C GLU A 254 -38.59 -16.41 3.09
N ALA A 255 -37.97 -17.02 2.08
CA ALA A 255 -36.73 -17.79 2.22
C ALA A 255 -35.47 -16.97 1.91
N GLY A 256 -35.62 -15.71 1.48
CA GLY A 256 -34.53 -14.92 0.91
C GLY A 256 -34.31 -15.18 -0.57
N GLY A 257 -33.18 -14.71 -1.10
CA GLY A 257 -32.93 -14.78 -2.53
C GLY A 257 -31.63 -14.12 -2.97
N VAL A 258 -31.47 -13.99 -4.29
CA VAL A 258 -30.33 -13.31 -4.89
C VAL A 258 -30.76 -11.98 -5.48
N ALA A 259 -30.21 -10.90 -4.95
CA ALA A 259 -30.28 -9.59 -5.58
C ALA A 259 -29.09 -9.41 -6.54
N VAL A 260 -29.32 -8.80 -7.70
CA VAL A 260 -28.25 -8.29 -8.57
C VAL A 260 -28.22 -6.79 -8.44
N ILE A 261 -27.11 -6.29 -7.93
CA ILE A 261 -26.88 -4.86 -7.69
C ILE A 261 -25.93 -4.35 -8.78
N ALA A 262 -26.30 -3.26 -9.43
CA ALA A 262 -25.43 -2.53 -10.35
C ALA A 262 -24.70 -1.44 -9.57
N GLY A 263 -23.44 -1.71 -9.23
CA GLY A 263 -22.57 -0.80 -8.49
C GLY A 263 -21.20 -0.68 -9.15
N GLN A 264 -20.20 -0.22 -8.39
CA GLN A 264 -18.84 -0.05 -8.88
C GLN A 264 -17.86 -1.02 -8.21
N ILE A 265 -16.96 -1.60 -9.01
CA ILE A 265 -15.78 -2.33 -8.53
C ILE A 265 -14.58 -1.78 -9.30
N ASP A 266 -13.56 -1.32 -8.58
CA ASP A 266 -12.38 -0.64 -9.16
C ASP A 266 -12.75 0.56 -10.05
N GLY A 267 -13.74 1.35 -9.65
CA GLY A 267 -14.23 2.51 -10.42
C GLY A 267 -14.93 2.15 -11.74
N GLN A 268 -15.18 0.86 -11.97
CA GLN A 268 -15.84 0.37 -13.17
C GLN A 268 -17.24 -0.16 -12.84
N PRO A 269 -18.26 0.14 -13.68
CA PRO A 269 -19.61 -0.35 -13.45
C PRO A 269 -19.64 -1.88 -13.59
N ARG A 270 -20.18 -2.57 -12.59
CA ARG A 270 -20.28 -4.03 -12.53
C ARG A 270 -21.63 -4.46 -11.95
N LYS A 271 -22.13 -5.59 -12.44
CA LYS A 271 -23.26 -6.30 -11.83
C LYS A 271 -22.73 -7.31 -10.81
N VAL A 272 -23.19 -7.20 -9.58
CA VAL A 272 -22.75 -8.02 -8.45
C VAL A 272 -23.93 -8.82 -7.92
N ARG A 273 -23.76 -10.13 -7.75
CA ARG A 273 -24.77 -10.99 -7.13
C ARG A 273 -24.59 -10.95 -5.63
N VAL A 274 -25.68 -10.80 -4.90
CA VAL A 274 -25.67 -10.73 -3.44
C VAL A 274 -26.66 -11.75 -2.93
N GLN A 275 -26.17 -12.77 -2.21
CA GLN A 275 -27.01 -13.76 -1.56
C GLN A 275 -27.53 -13.15 -0.26
N MET A 276 -28.85 -13.04 -0.14
CA MET A 276 -29.52 -12.38 0.98
C MET A 276 -30.42 -13.35 1.72
N ASP A 277 -30.54 -13.16 3.03
CA ASP A 277 -31.60 -13.79 3.80
C ASP A 277 -32.96 -13.12 3.54
N ALA A 278 -34.02 -13.60 4.17
CA ALA A 278 -35.37 -13.06 3.97
C ALA A 278 -35.50 -11.57 4.32
N THR A 279 -34.82 -11.12 5.38
CA THR A 279 -34.92 -9.74 5.88
C THR A 279 -34.20 -8.77 4.93
N ASP A 280 -32.97 -9.12 4.55
CA ASP A 280 -32.16 -8.34 3.63
C ASP A 280 -32.76 -8.32 2.22
N TYR A 281 -33.31 -9.45 1.79
CA TYR A 281 -33.97 -9.55 0.48
C TYR A 281 -35.23 -8.69 0.41
N ALA A 282 -36.02 -8.63 1.49
CA ALA A 282 -37.16 -7.70 1.57
C ALA A 282 -36.72 -6.23 1.46
N SER A 283 -35.56 -5.86 2.01
CA SER A 283 -34.98 -4.53 1.83
C SER A 283 -34.57 -4.27 0.37
N ALA A 284 -34.00 -5.27 -0.31
CA ALA A 284 -33.66 -5.15 -1.73
C ALA A 284 -34.89 -5.01 -2.63
N ILE A 285 -36.00 -5.69 -2.30
CA ILE A 285 -37.30 -5.51 -2.99
C ILE A 285 -37.76 -4.06 -2.85
N ARG A 286 -37.83 -3.53 -1.63
CA ARG A 286 -38.26 -2.15 -1.38
C ARG A 286 -37.38 -1.13 -2.11
N ALA A 287 -36.06 -1.30 -2.05
CA ALA A 287 -35.13 -0.41 -2.75
C ALA A 287 -35.38 -0.43 -4.27
N HIS A 288 -35.62 -1.61 -4.86
CA HIS A 288 -35.95 -1.73 -6.29
C HIS A 288 -37.27 -1.04 -6.65
N GLU A 289 -38.33 -1.23 -5.84
CA GLU A 289 -39.64 -0.62 -6.05
C GLU A 289 -39.61 0.91 -5.93
N GLN A 290 -38.81 1.43 -5.00
CA GLN A 290 -38.72 2.85 -4.69
C GLN A 290 -37.65 3.58 -5.53
N GLY A 291 -36.89 2.85 -6.36
CA GLY A 291 -35.78 3.42 -7.13
C GLY A 291 -34.60 3.91 -6.28
N GLN A 292 -34.53 3.48 -5.02
CA GLN A 292 -33.46 3.85 -4.08
C GLN A 292 -32.23 2.96 -4.26
N LEU A 293 -31.06 3.48 -3.86
CA LEU A 293 -29.83 2.69 -3.83
C LEU A 293 -29.85 1.75 -2.62
N LEU A 294 -29.25 0.58 -2.80
CA LEU A 294 -29.00 -0.35 -1.71
C LEU A 294 -27.51 -0.33 -1.40
N ARG A 295 -27.18 -0.25 -0.11
CA ARG A 295 -25.83 -0.39 0.43
C ARG A 295 -25.75 -1.70 1.21
N CYS A 296 -24.70 -2.48 0.98
CA CYS A 296 -24.39 -3.66 1.77
C CYS A 296 -22.89 -3.88 1.90
N GLU A 297 -22.49 -4.63 2.92
CA GLU A 297 -21.11 -5.03 3.14
C GLU A 297 -20.98 -6.55 3.11
N GLY A 298 -19.83 -7.07 2.70
CA GLY A 298 -19.56 -8.50 2.76
C GLY A 298 -18.24 -8.88 2.12
N GLU A 299 -18.05 -10.15 1.80
CA GLU A 299 -16.86 -10.61 1.09
C GLU A 299 -17.10 -10.66 -0.41
N LEU A 300 -16.44 -9.77 -1.14
CA LEU A 300 -16.46 -9.78 -2.59
C LEU A 300 -15.54 -10.89 -3.12
N VAL A 301 -16.13 -11.83 -3.86
CA VAL A 301 -15.42 -12.89 -4.57
C VAL A 301 -15.72 -12.81 -6.06
N ARG A 302 -14.76 -13.29 -6.87
CA ARG A 302 -14.93 -13.44 -8.32
C ARG A 302 -15.11 -14.91 -8.67
N GLN A 303 -16.32 -15.29 -9.09
CA GLN A 303 -16.61 -16.63 -9.60
C GLN A 303 -16.64 -16.60 -11.13
N GLY A 304 -15.51 -16.95 -11.74
CA GLY A 304 -15.32 -16.89 -13.20
C GLY A 304 -15.44 -15.46 -13.75
N ARG A 305 -16.53 -15.18 -14.47
CA ARG A 305 -16.82 -13.85 -15.04
C ARG A 305 -17.75 -12.99 -14.17
N ARG A 306 -18.27 -13.53 -13.07
CA ARG A 306 -19.27 -12.87 -12.23
C ARG A 306 -18.65 -12.45 -10.90
N PHE A 307 -19.10 -11.32 -10.38
CA PHE A 307 -18.81 -10.90 -9.02
C PHE A 307 -19.96 -11.30 -8.10
N GLN A 308 -19.62 -11.75 -6.91
CA GLN A 308 -20.56 -12.13 -5.88
C GLN A 308 -20.10 -11.59 -4.53
N ILE A 309 -21.05 -11.12 -3.72
CA ILE A 309 -20.81 -10.86 -2.30
C ILE A 309 -21.36 -12.04 -1.51
N GLU A 310 -20.47 -12.62 -0.71
CA GLU A 310 -20.77 -13.65 0.29
C GLU A 310 -20.71 -13.04 1.70
N ARG A 311 -21.27 -13.74 2.70
CA ARG A 311 -21.25 -13.29 4.12
C ARG A 311 -21.73 -11.83 4.29
N VAL A 312 -22.87 -11.54 3.65
CA VAL A 312 -23.49 -10.22 3.60
C VAL A 312 -23.84 -9.75 5.01
N ARG A 313 -23.64 -8.45 5.26
CA ARG A 313 -23.96 -7.73 6.49
C ARG A 313 -24.29 -6.27 6.17
N HIS A 314 -24.87 -5.56 7.14
CA HIS A 314 -25.16 -4.12 7.06
C HIS A 314 -25.94 -3.71 5.80
N VAL A 315 -26.98 -4.48 5.44
CA VAL A 315 -27.85 -4.16 4.30
C VAL A 315 -28.79 -3.03 4.69
N THR A 316 -28.70 -1.91 3.99
CA THR A 316 -29.50 -0.72 4.23
C THR A 316 -29.88 -0.05 2.91
N MET A 317 -31.05 0.59 2.89
CA MET A 317 -31.43 1.46 1.78
C MET A 317 -30.79 2.83 2.02
N VAL A 318 -30.19 3.40 0.98
CA VAL A 318 -29.68 4.77 1.04
C VAL A 318 -30.88 5.69 0.91
N VAL A 319 -31.16 6.42 1.98
CA VAL A 319 -32.16 7.50 1.98
C VAL A 319 -31.42 8.76 1.53
N ASP A 320 -31.87 9.37 0.44
CA ASP A 320 -31.42 10.73 0.11
C ASP A 320 -31.96 11.66 1.20
N ASP A 321 -31.06 12.20 2.02
CA ASP A 321 -31.36 13.36 2.88
C ASP A 321 -31.39 14.60 1.96
N ASP A 322 -32.58 15.00 1.54
CA ASP A 322 -32.87 16.29 0.90
C ASP A 322 -32.72 17.47 1.89
#